data_AF-A0A286C050-F1
#
_entry.id   AF-A0A286C050-F1
#
_cell.length_a   1.000
_cell.length_b   1.000
_cell.length_c   1.000
_cell.angle_alpha   90.00
_cell.angle_beta   90.00
_cell.angle_gamma   90.00
#
_symmetry.space_group_name_H-M   'P 1'
#
loop_
_entity.id
_entity.type
_entity.pdbx_description
1 polymer ?
#
loop_
_entity_poly.entity_id
_entity_poly.type
_entity_poly.pdbx_seq_one_letter_code
_entity_poly.pdbx_strand_id
1 'polypeptide(L)'
;SSCYPQLTKSQLIKYNEYRDNDKDWSNKVASHISNSPSIQGLGEGVSSNVFWNKSVSIYIDSKGENYIKNDGVISFISLAHELNHAYYLLKGDYLSHPVDEEDTPIFEEYRAMGVHQYENIPYSENAIRREHNIELRKNYYMND
;
A
#
# COMPACT_ATOMS: atom_id res chain seq x y z
N SER A 1 1.36 -9.95 0.82
CA SER A 1 0.02 -9.44 0.50
C SER A 1 0.18 -8.40 -0.58
N SER A 2 -0.90 -7.93 -1.21
CA SER A 2 -0.81 -6.85 -2.19
C SER A 2 -2.11 -6.07 -2.33
N CYS A 3 -2.00 -4.82 -2.78
CA CYS A 3 -3.10 -3.90 -2.99
C CYS A 3 -3.00 -3.34 -4.41
N TYR A 4 -4.06 -3.47 -5.20
CA TYR A 4 -4.08 -2.98 -6.59
C TYR A 4 -5.22 -1.98 -6.83
N PRO A 5 -4.94 -0.84 -7.46
CA PRO A 5 -5.97 0.11 -7.84
C PRO A 5 -6.80 -0.40 -9.02
N GLN A 6 -8.09 -0.05 -9.03
CA GLN A 6 -9.03 -0.37 -10.08
C GLN A 6 -10.00 0.78 -10.33
N LEU A 7 -10.37 0.97 -11.59
CA LEU A 7 -11.41 1.91 -11.97
C LEU A 7 -12.77 1.44 -11.47
N THR A 8 -13.52 2.36 -10.87
CA THR A 8 -14.95 2.17 -10.58
C THR A 8 -15.77 2.05 -11.86
N LYS A 9 -17.03 1.60 -11.78
CA LYS A 9 -17.93 1.52 -12.96
C LYS A 9 -18.07 2.85 -13.69
N SER A 10 -18.20 3.96 -12.96
CA SER A 10 -18.29 5.30 -13.55
C SER A 10 -16.98 5.72 -14.21
N GLN A 11 -15.83 5.40 -13.61
CA GLN A 11 -14.52 5.68 -14.18
C GLN A 11 -14.24 4.83 -15.43
N LEU A 12 -14.64 3.55 -15.43
CA LEU A 12 -14.56 2.71 -16.62
C LEU A 12 -15.31 3.33 -17.79
N ILE A 13 -16.49 3.90 -17.56
CA ILE A 13 -17.24 4.62 -18.60
C ILE A 13 -16.50 5.90 -19.02
N LYS A 14 -16.06 6.71 -18.05
CA LYS A 14 -15.38 7.99 -18.28
C LYS A 14 -14.09 7.85 -19.09
N TYR A 15 -13.28 6.84 -18.77
CA TYR A 15 -11.95 6.64 -19.36
C TYR A 15 -11.93 5.59 -20.48
N ASN A 16 -13.08 5.05 -20.89
CA ASN A 16 -13.15 4.00 -21.92
C ASN A 16 -12.57 4.43 -23.27
N GLU A 17 -12.56 5.72 -23.58
CA GLU A 17 -11.97 6.25 -24.82
C GLU A 17 -10.44 6.10 -24.87
N TYR A 18 -9.79 5.96 -23.72
CA TYR A 18 -8.35 5.72 -23.59
C TYR A 18 -8.01 4.24 -23.44
N ARG A 19 -9.01 3.35 -23.57
CA ARG A 19 -8.79 1.92 -23.45
C ARG A 19 -7.89 1.42 -24.57
N ASP A 20 -6.85 0.69 -24.19
CA ASP A 20 -6.00 -0.04 -25.11
C ASP A 20 -6.20 -1.56 -24.97
N ASN A 21 -5.39 -2.33 -25.70
CA ASN A 21 -5.43 -3.80 -25.66
C ASN A 21 -4.64 -4.40 -24.49
N ASP A 22 -4.07 -3.57 -23.62
CA ASP A 22 -3.36 -4.03 -22.43
C ASP A 22 -4.37 -4.61 -21.42
N LYS A 23 -4.06 -5.79 -20.87
CA LYS A 23 -4.91 -6.41 -19.86
C LYS A 23 -4.93 -5.59 -18.56
N ASP A 24 -3.87 -4.84 -18.31
CA ASP A 24 -3.68 -4.05 -17.10
C ASP A 24 -3.99 -2.56 -17.32
N TRP A 25 -4.56 -2.18 -18.47
CA TRP A 25 -4.87 -0.78 -18.83
C TRP A 25 -5.64 -0.07 -17.70
N SER A 26 -6.64 -0.75 -17.13
CA SER A 26 -7.50 -0.20 -16.09
C SER A 26 -6.70 0.07 -14.82
N ASN A 27 -5.79 -0.82 -14.45
CA ASN A 27 -4.94 -0.63 -13.27
C ASN A 27 -3.96 0.52 -13.50
N LYS A 28 -3.37 0.63 -14.70
CA LYS A 28 -2.46 1.73 -15.07
C LYS A 28 -3.15 3.08 -15.01
N VAL A 29 -4.35 3.18 -15.59
CA VAL A 29 -5.15 4.42 -15.53
C VAL A 29 -5.54 4.72 -14.08
N ALA A 30 -5.97 3.71 -13.31
CA ALA A 30 -6.34 3.90 -11.91
C ALA A 30 -5.15 4.41 -11.08
N SER A 31 -3.97 3.80 -11.19
CA SER A 31 -2.74 4.26 -10.54
C SER A 31 -2.40 5.70 -10.91
N HIS A 32 -2.54 6.06 -12.18
CA HIS A 32 -2.24 7.40 -12.66
C HIS A 32 -3.17 8.46 -12.07
N ILE A 33 -4.49 8.22 -12.12
CA ILE A 33 -5.47 9.21 -11.66
C ILE A 33 -5.54 9.32 -10.13
N SER A 34 -5.22 8.25 -9.39
CA SER A 34 -5.23 8.25 -7.92
C SER A 34 -3.98 8.84 -7.28
N ASN A 35 -2.94 9.11 -8.09
CA ASN A 35 -1.71 9.70 -7.62
C ASN A 35 -1.95 11.14 -7.16
N SER A 36 -1.41 11.53 -5.99
CA SER A 36 -1.44 12.93 -5.59
C SER A 36 -0.39 13.73 -6.38
N PRO A 37 -0.78 14.68 -7.25
CA PRO A 37 0.18 15.62 -7.80
C PRO A 37 0.69 16.53 -6.69
N SER A 38 2.00 16.49 -6.42
CA SER A 38 2.70 17.24 -5.36
C SER A 38 2.45 18.76 -5.33
N ILE A 39 1.82 19.32 -6.37
CA ILE A 39 1.59 20.76 -6.56
C ILE A 39 0.09 21.13 -6.60
N GLN A 40 -0.85 20.19 -6.81
CA GLN A 40 -2.25 20.51 -7.14
C GLN A 40 -3.33 19.75 -6.33
N GLY A 41 -2.98 19.22 -5.17
CA GLY A 41 -3.95 18.57 -4.27
C GLY A 41 -4.10 17.08 -4.53
N LEU A 42 -5.28 16.54 -4.20
CA LEU A 42 -5.57 15.11 -4.34
C LEU A 42 -5.88 14.76 -5.81
N GLY A 43 -5.49 13.56 -6.23
CA GLY A 43 -6.00 12.91 -7.43
C GLY A 43 -7.45 12.44 -7.27
N GLU A 44 -7.93 11.64 -8.23
CA GLU A 44 -9.25 11.04 -8.19
C GLU A 44 -9.23 9.73 -7.41
N GLY A 45 -10.13 9.59 -6.43
CA GLY A 45 -10.29 8.35 -5.67
C GLY A 45 -10.68 7.17 -6.56
N VAL A 46 -10.03 6.02 -6.37
CA VAL A 46 -10.29 4.79 -7.15
C VAL A 46 -10.72 3.63 -6.24
N SER A 47 -11.31 2.59 -6.83
CA SER A 47 -11.52 1.34 -6.10
C SER A 47 -10.19 0.60 -5.91
N SER A 48 -10.14 -0.33 -4.95
CA SER A 48 -8.96 -1.13 -4.69
C SER A 48 -9.33 -2.59 -4.44
N ASN A 49 -8.47 -3.51 -4.89
CA ASN A 49 -8.50 -4.92 -4.54
C ASN A 49 -7.32 -5.28 -3.65
N VAL A 50 -7.64 -5.83 -2.48
CA VAL A 50 -6.65 -6.32 -1.51
C VAL A 50 -6.56 -7.84 -1.57
N PHE A 51 -5.37 -8.35 -1.84
CA PHE A 51 -5.02 -9.77 -1.80
C PHE A 51 -4.23 -10.06 -0.53
N TRP A 52 -4.85 -10.79 0.39
CA TRP A 52 -4.26 -11.10 1.69
C TRP A 52 -4.11 -12.60 1.89
N ASN A 53 -2.90 -13.03 2.24
CA ASN A 53 -2.63 -14.39 2.68
C ASN A 53 -2.69 -14.46 4.20
N LYS A 54 -3.80 -14.96 4.74
CA LYS A 54 -4.03 -15.09 6.18
C LYS A 54 -3.05 -16.01 6.92
N SER A 55 -2.27 -16.83 6.21
CA SER A 55 -1.31 -17.75 6.82
C SER A 55 0.09 -17.16 6.92
N VAL A 56 0.36 -16.03 6.26
CA VAL A 56 1.70 -15.44 6.16
C VAL A 56 1.72 -14.07 6.84
N SER A 57 2.82 -13.79 7.52
CA SER A 57 3.03 -12.53 8.26
C SER A 57 4.48 -12.07 8.14
N ILE A 58 4.70 -10.79 8.45
CA ILE A 58 6.04 -10.22 8.63
C ILE A 58 6.31 -10.17 10.13
N TYR A 59 7.15 -11.10 10.58
CA TYR A 59 7.66 -11.14 11.94
C TYR A 59 8.88 -10.22 12.07
N ILE A 60 9.02 -9.59 13.24
CA ILE A 60 10.15 -8.72 13.55
C ILE A 60 10.81 -9.28 14.78
N ASP A 61 12.10 -9.57 14.69
CA ASP A 61 12.85 -10.11 15.82
C ASP A 61 13.33 -9.02 16.80
N SER A 62 13.96 -9.44 17.89
CA SER A 62 14.51 -8.52 18.90
C SER A 62 15.63 -7.60 18.37
N LYS A 63 16.21 -7.92 17.22
CA LYS A 63 17.24 -7.10 16.56
C LYS A 63 16.62 -6.08 15.59
N GLY A 64 15.33 -6.22 15.29
CA GLY A 64 14.59 -5.36 14.37
C GLY A 64 14.62 -5.86 12.94
N GLU A 65 14.99 -7.13 12.73
CA GLU A 65 15.06 -7.74 11.41
C GLU A 65 13.72 -8.34 11.00
N ASN A 66 13.36 -8.17 9.72
CA ASN A 66 12.08 -8.59 9.18
C ASN A 66 12.17 -9.98 8.55
N TYR A 67 11.25 -10.88 8.90
CA TYR A 67 11.20 -12.25 8.38
C TYR A 67 9.78 -12.63 7.93
N ILE A 68 9.70 -13.38 6.83
CA ILE A 68 8.45 -14.04 6.44
C ILE A 68 8.22 -15.22 7.39
N LYS A 69 7.08 -15.24 8.07
CA LYS A 69 6.70 -16.31 8.98
C LYS A 69 5.29 -16.80 8.69
N ASN A 70 5.11 -18.11 8.68
CA ASN A 70 3.80 -18.75 8.63
C ASN A 70 3.11 -18.64 10.00
N ASP A 71 2.53 -17.49 10.27
CA ASP A 71 1.88 -17.17 11.54
C ASP A 71 0.55 -16.46 11.28
N GLY A 72 -0.55 -17.22 11.38
CA GLY A 72 -1.90 -16.70 11.15
C GLY A 72 -2.42 -15.81 12.27
N VAL A 73 -1.77 -15.77 13.44
CA VAL A 73 -2.22 -14.95 14.57
C VAL A 73 -1.88 -13.48 14.33
N ILE A 74 -0.72 -13.21 13.73
CA ILE A 74 -0.24 -11.85 13.45
C ILE A 74 -0.37 -11.45 11.97
N SER A 75 -0.92 -12.32 11.12
CA SER A 75 -1.09 -12.04 9.67
C SER A 75 -2.00 -10.85 9.38
N PHE A 76 -2.87 -10.46 10.32
CA PHE A 76 -3.71 -9.27 10.22
C PHE A 76 -2.90 -7.98 10.08
N ILE A 77 -1.64 -7.95 10.54
CA ILE A 77 -0.75 -6.80 10.37
C ILE A 77 -0.50 -6.54 8.88
N SER A 78 -0.27 -7.61 8.10
CA SER A 78 -0.11 -7.48 6.65
C SER A 78 -1.41 -7.06 5.96
N LEU A 79 -2.58 -7.46 6.48
CA LEU A 79 -3.85 -6.95 5.98
C LEU A 79 -3.99 -5.45 6.26
N ALA A 80 -3.66 -5.00 7.47
CA ALA A 80 -3.70 -3.59 7.83
C ALA A 80 -2.77 -2.74 6.95
N HIS A 81 -1.59 -3.26 6.62
CA HIS A 81 -0.68 -2.64 5.67
C HIS A 81 -1.36 -2.40 4.31
N GLU A 82 -1.95 -3.44 3.70
CA GLU A 82 -2.65 -3.29 2.41
C GLU A 82 -3.87 -2.36 2.49
N LEU A 83 -4.57 -2.35 3.64
CA LEU A 83 -5.71 -1.45 3.85
C LEU A 83 -5.29 0.01 3.96
N ASN A 84 -4.08 0.32 4.42
CA ASN A 84 -3.55 1.68 4.38
C ASN A 84 -3.35 2.13 2.94
N HIS A 85 -2.77 1.29 2.07
CA HIS A 85 -2.69 1.60 0.63
C HIS A 85 -4.06 1.82 0.02
N ALA A 86 -5.02 0.93 0.31
CA ALA A 86 -6.38 1.05 -0.17
C ALA A 86 -7.00 2.38 0.26
N TYR A 87 -6.86 2.77 1.54
CA TYR A 87 -7.37 4.04 2.05
C TYR A 87 -6.86 5.23 1.22
N TYR A 88 -5.56 5.29 0.94
CA TYR A 88 -4.98 6.40 0.17
C TYR A 88 -5.34 6.35 -1.32
N LEU A 89 -5.50 5.17 -1.91
CA LEU A 89 -6.06 4.99 -3.26
C LEU A 89 -7.49 5.52 -3.35
N LEU A 90 -8.35 5.16 -2.39
CA LEU A 90 -9.73 5.62 -2.31
C LEU A 90 -9.83 7.14 -2.10
N LYS A 91 -8.85 7.72 -1.39
CA LYS A 91 -8.75 9.16 -1.16
C LYS A 91 -8.20 9.93 -2.37
N GLY A 92 -7.56 9.25 -3.33
CA GLY A 92 -6.80 9.91 -4.40
C GLY A 92 -5.52 10.57 -3.89
N ASP A 93 -4.94 10.05 -2.81
CA ASP A 93 -3.78 10.61 -2.12
C ASP A 93 -2.59 9.64 -2.17
N TYR A 94 -2.53 8.79 -3.19
CA TYR A 94 -1.51 7.75 -3.31
C TYR A 94 -0.17 8.35 -3.74
N LEU A 95 0.94 7.91 -3.12
CA LEU A 95 2.28 8.42 -3.40
C LEU A 95 3.01 7.50 -4.36
N SER A 96 2.67 7.56 -5.65
CA SER A 96 3.22 6.63 -6.65
C SER A 96 4.72 6.81 -6.96
N HIS A 97 5.35 7.90 -6.52
CA HIS A 97 6.75 8.22 -6.80
C HIS A 97 7.45 8.82 -5.56
N PRO A 98 8.77 8.62 -5.41
CA PRO A 98 9.67 7.85 -6.28
C PRO A 98 9.46 6.33 -6.15
N VAL A 99 9.94 5.59 -7.15
CA VAL A 99 9.95 4.12 -7.17
C VAL A 99 11.36 3.56 -6.99
N ASP A 100 11.49 2.33 -6.48
CA ASP A 100 12.75 1.59 -6.40
C ASP A 100 13.08 0.82 -7.70
N GLU A 101 14.11 -0.03 -7.66
CA GLU A 101 14.55 -0.85 -8.80
C GLU A 101 13.51 -1.90 -9.25
N GLU A 102 12.54 -2.22 -8.38
CA GLU A 102 11.44 -3.14 -8.64
C GLU A 102 10.13 -2.41 -9.02
N ASP A 103 10.21 -1.10 -9.30
CA ASP A 103 9.05 -0.23 -9.59
C ASP A 103 8.09 -0.07 -8.39
N THR A 104 8.59 -0.27 -7.16
CA THR A 104 7.79 -0.13 -5.93
C THR A 104 7.77 1.33 -5.45
N PRO A 105 6.59 1.94 -5.20
CA PRO A 105 6.48 3.31 -4.68
C PRO A 105 7.00 3.48 -3.24
N ILE A 106 8.28 3.83 -3.09
CA ILE A 106 9.01 3.85 -1.81
C ILE A 106 8.30 4.71 -0.75
N PHE A 107 7.83 5.90 -1.12
CA PHE A 107 7.20 6.80 -0.15
C PHE A 107 5.82 6.33 0.29
N GLU A 108 5.11 5.61 -0.56
CA GLU A 108 3.87 4.95 -0.16
C GLU A 108 4.15 3.83 0.84
N GLU A 109 5.14 2.98 0.57
CA GLU A 109 5.54 1.89 1.47
C GLU A 109 5.97 2.45 2.84
N TYR A 110 6.79 3.50 2.86
CA TYR A 110 7.20 4.16 4.10
C TYR A 110 6.00 4.69 4.88
N ARG A 111 5.00 5.21 4.19
CA ARG A 111 3.76 5.70 4.80
C ARG A 111 2.92 4.55 5.34
N ALA A 112 2.69 3.51 4.54
CA ALA A 112 1.93 2.34 4.94
C ALA A 112 2.56 1.62 6.13
N MET A 113 3.89 1.55 6.21
CA MET A 113 4.60 1.00 7.37
C MET A 113 4.59 1.95 8.58
N GLY A 114 4.63 3.26 8.36
CA GLY A 114 4.77 4.26 9.42
C GLY A 114 6.20 4.39 9.91
N VAL A 115 7.13 4.58 8.96
CA VAL A 115 8.58 4.74 9.21
C VAL A 115 9.10 6.06 8.62
N HIS A 116 10.31 6.46 9.01
CA HIS A 116 10.96 7.70 8.56
C HIS A 116 10.08 8.94 8.80
N GLN A 117 9.80 9.75 7.77
CA GLN A 117 8.96 10.95 7.89
C GLN A 117 7.49 10.65 8.24
N TYR A 118 7.07 9.39 8.20
CA TYR A 118 5.71 8.95 8.53
C TYR A 118 5.62 8.29 9.91
N GLU A 119 6.65 8.43 10.74
CA GLU A 119 6.55 8.05 12.14
C GLU A 119 5.39 8.79 12.82
N ASN A 120 4.56 8.05 13.55
CA ASN A 120 3.42 8.55 14.34
C ASN A 120 2.18 9.02 13.56
N ILE A 121 2.06 8.72 12.27
CA ILE A 121 0.78 8.90 11.59
C ILE A 121 -0.28 7.94 12.18
N PRO A 122 -1.57 8.35 12.22
CA PRO A 122 -2.61 7.56 12.87
C PRO A 122 -2.90 6.23 12.15
N TYR A 123 -2.71 6.17 10.83
CA TYR A 123 -2.99 4.99 10.02
C TYR A 123 -1.70 4.47 9.38
N SER A 124 -1.12 3.44 10.00
CA SER A 124 0.07 2.73 9.52
C SER A 124 0.15 1.33 10.14
N GLU A 125 0.97 0.47 9.55
CA GLU A 125 1.32 -0.84 10.11
C GLU A 125 1.86 -0.69 11.54
N ASN A 126 2.76 0.26 11.77
CA ASN A 126 3.33 0.54 13.08
C ASN A 126 2.31 1.10 14.09
N ALA A 127 1.27 1.79 13.63
CA ALA A 127 0.15 2.18 14.51
C ALA A 127 -0.56 0.94 15.04
N ILE A 128 -0.92 0.00 14.16
CA ILE A 128 -1.56 -1.27 14.53
C ILE A 128 -0.66 -2.14 15.41
N ARG A 129 0.64 -2.24 15.08
CA ARG A 129 1.60 -2.98 15.91
C ARG A 129 1.66 -2.41 17.33
N ARG A 130 1.68 -1.09 17.48
CA ARG A 130 1.68 -0.42 18.80
C ARG A 130 0.41 -0.71 19.59
N GLU A 131 -0.75 -0.65 18.95
CA GLU A 131 -2.04 -0.97 19.59
C GLU A 131 -2.10 -2.41 20.14
N HIS A 132 -1.40 -3.33 19.47
CA HIS A 132 -1.38 -4.75 19.82
C HIS A 132 -0.15 -5.19 20.63
N ASN A 133 0.72 -4.26 21.05
CA ASN A 133 1.99 -4.55 21.74
C ASN A 133 2.91 -5.51 20.95
N ILE A 134 3.02 -5.29 19.65
CA ILE A 134 3.88 -6.04 18.73
C ILE A 134 5.09 -5.18 18.34
N GLU A 135 6.24 -5.81 18.12
CA GLU A 135 7.46 -5.15 17.66
C GLU A 135 7.21 -4.32 16.39
N LEU A 136 7.80 -3.12 16.35
CA LEU A 136 7.63 -2.15 15.27
C LEU A 136 8.59 -2.42 14.12
N ARG A 137 8.11 -2.20 12.89
CA ARG A 137 8.91 -2.25 11.66
C ARG A 137 9.78 -1.01 11.57
N LYS A 138 11.07 -1.21 11.29
CA LYS A 138 12.04 -0.12 11.15
C LYS A 138 12.40 0.15 9.69
N ASN A 139 12.45 -0.90 8.87
CA ASN A 139 12.89 -0.83 7.48
C ASN A 139 11.94 -1.59 6.55
N TYR A 140 11.92 -1.17 5.29
CA TYR A 140 11.19 -1.83 4.20
C TYR A 140 11.80 -3.18 3.84
N TYR A 141 13.11 -3.21 3.59
CA TYR A 141 13.79 -4.39 3.09
C TYR A 141 13.69 -5.58 4.04
N MET A 142 13.46 -6.75 3.46
CA MET A 142 13.58 -8.03 4.14
C MET A 142 15.05 -8.43 4.11
N ASN A 143 15.57 -8.97 5.20
CA ASN A 143 16.87 -9.62 5.14
C ASN A 143 16.67 -11.05 4.64
N ASP A 144 17.50 -11.44 3.67
CA ASP A 144 17.61 -12.81 3.17
C ASP A 144 18.08 -13.80 4.25
#